data_AF-S2XUY0-F1
#
_entry.id   AF-S2XUY0-F1
#
_cell.length_a   1.000
_cell.length_b   1.000
_cell.length_c   1.000
_cell.angle_alpha   90.00
_cell.angle_beta   90.00
_cell.angle_gamma   90.00
#
_symmetry.space_group_name_H-M   'P 1'
#
loop_
_entity.id
_entity.type
_entity.pdbx_description
1 polymer ?
#
loop_
_entity_poly.entity_id
_entity_poly.type
_entity_poly.pdbx_seq_one_letter_code
_entity_poly.pdbx_strand_id
1 'polypeptide(L)'
;MNEVKIFFLTLTVLSILLICGCSTKQDEVNSKGTDSYERIRKVAWDFIEEKGWGGSAIADWKSADVKKTIADNSYELLDKTYEGKEVLRVSFIDQEDVVVGPPLILVDPETNEVIGYMPGE
;
A
#
# COMPACT_ATOMS: atom_id res chain seq x y z
N MET A 1 -0.77 28.10 -56.21
CA MET A 1 -1.48 26.80 -56.08
C MET A 1 -0.46 25.75 -56.46
N ASN A 2 0.22 25.08 -55.53
CA ASN A 2 -0.17 23.74 -55.06
C ASN A 2 0.81 23.25 -53.96
N GLU A 3 1.10 24.04 -52.93
CA GLU A 3 2.05 23.61 -51.87
C GLU A 3 1.40 23.30 -50.52
N VAL A 4 0.08 23.49 -50.39
CA VAL A 4 -0.67 23.28 -49.14
C VAL A 4 -1.25 21.85 -49.05
N LYS A 5 -1.09 21.02 -50.08
CA LYS A 5 -1.69 19.67 -50.14
C LYS A 5 -0.85 18.55 -49.49
N ILE A 6 0.37 18.84 -49.04
CA ILE A 6 1.27 17.81 -48.47
C ILE A 6 1.14 17.73 -46.93
N PHE A 7 0.47 18.69 -46.29
CA PHE A 7 0.34 18.71 -44.83
C PHE A 7 -0.81 17.86 -44.27
N PHE A 8 -1.69 17.32 -45.12
CA PHE A 8 -2.85 16.51 -44.70
C PHE A 8 -2.62 14.99 -44.74
N LEU A 9 -1.44 14.53 -45.17
CA LEU A 9 -1.15 13.10 -45.37
C LEU A 9 -0.35 12.42 -44.26
N THR A 10 -0.05 13.11 -43.15
CA THR A 10 0.69 12.54 -42.01
C THR A 10 -0.18 12.33 -40.76
N LEU A 11 -1.46 12.72 -40.79
CA LEU A 11 -2.33 12.73 -39.60
C LEU A 11 -3.17 11.46 -39.40
N THR A 12 -3.00 10.42 -40.22
CA THR A 12 -3.83 9.20 -40.18
C THR A 12 -3.12 7.93 -39.65
N VAL A 13 -1.90 8.06 -39.11
CA VAL A 13 -1.10 6.91 -38.61
C VAL A 13 -0.81 7.02 -37.10
N LEU A 14 -1.66 7.70 -36.33
CA LEU A 14 -1.51 7.81 -34.87
C LEU A 14 -2.81 7.46 -34.10
N SER A 15 -3.64 6.56 -34.64
CA SER A 15 -4.88 6.12 -33.98
C SER A 15 -4.97 4.62 -33.70
N ILE A 16 -3.87 3.85 -33.81
CA ILE A 16 -3.89 2.38 -33.64
C ILE A 16 -3.19 1.92 -32.35
N LEU A 17 -2.70 2.81 -31.49
CA LEU A 17 -2.05 2.41 -30.22
C LEU A 17 -3.01 2.27 -29.02
N LEU A 18 -4.34 2.31 -29.22
CA LEU A 18 -5.33 2.19 -28.15
C LEU A 18 -5.90 0.77 -27.98
N ILE A 19 -5.10 -0.28 -28.18
CA ILE A 19 -5.50 -1.64 -27.82
C ILE A 19 -4.28 -2.40 -27.29
N CYS A 20 -4.09 -2.36 -25.97
CA CYS A 20 -3.58 -3.46 -25.13
C CYS A 20 -3.27 -2.90 -23.73
N GLY A 21 -4.16 -3.17 -22.78
CA GLY A 21 -3.97 -2.79 -21.38
C GLY A 21 -5.01 -3.37 -20.43
N CYS A 22 -5.65 -4.49 -20.78
CA CYS A 22 -6.26 -5.35 -19.77
C CYS A 22 -5.26 -6.46 -19.50
N SER A 23 -4.41 -6.26 -18.49
CA SER A 23 -3.57 -7.34 -17.98
C SER A 23 -3.87 -7.54 -16.51
N THR A 24 -4.59 -8.65 -16.29
CA THR A 24 -4.42 -9.58 -15.19
C THR A 24 -4.86 -9.09 -13.81
N LYS A 25 -5.99 -9.63 -13.35
CA LYS A 25 -6.20 -9.90 -11.93
C LYS A 25 -5.07 -10.81 -11.46
N GLN A 26 -4.02 -10.25 -10.85
CA GLN A 26 -3.10 -11.02 -10.04
C GLN A 26 -3.61 -10.99 -8.60
N ASP A 27 -4.63 -11.81 -8.36
CA ASP A 27 -4.70 -12.49 -7.08
C ASP A 27 -3.49 -13.44 -6.99
N GLU A 28 -2.90 -13.52 -5.80
CA GLU A 28 -1.73 -14.33 -5.43
C GLU A 28 -0.36 -13.90 -5.97
N VAL A 29 0.28 -12.98 -5.24
CA VAL A 29 1.75 -13.02 -5.08
C VAL A 29 2.07 -14.00 -3.95
N ASN A 30 2.14 -15.28 -4.30
CA ASN A 30 2.87 -16.27 -3.53
C ASN A 30 4.33 -16.25 -4.04
N SER A 31 5.07 -15.19 -3.72
CA SER A 31 6.47 -15.04 -4.13
C SER A 31 7.39 -15.57 -3.03
N LYS A 32 7.78 -16.84 -3.18
CA LYS A 32 8.88 -17.43 -2.42
C LYS A 32 10.20 -16.99 -3.06
N GLY A 33 10.72 -15.85 -2.62
CA GLY A 33 12.02 -15.31 -3.03
C GLY A 33 12.08 -13.80 -2.76
N THR A 34 12.79 -13.40 -1.70
CA THR A 34 12.81 -12.06 -1.06
C THR A 34 11.44 -11.58 -0.57
N ASP A 35 11.31 -11.40 0.75
CA ASP A 35 10.11 -10.84 1.36
C ASP A 35 9.94 -9.39 0.88
N SER A 36 9.04 -9.16 -0.07
CA SER A 36 8.81 -7.85 -0.69
C SER A 36 8.33 -6.78 0.30
N TYR A 37 7.91 -7.19 1.51
CA TYR A 37 7.36 -6.30 2.51
C TYR A 37 8.29 -6.07 3.71
N GLU A 38 9.55 -6.49 3.64
CA GLU A 38 10.50 -6.36 4.76
C GLU A 38 10.56 -4.92 5.30
N ARG A 39 10.69 -3.95 4.39
CA ARG A 39 10.74 -2.52 4.73
C ARG A 39 9.41 -2.02 5.31
N ILE A 40 8.28 -2.44 4.72
CA ILE A 40 6.93 -2.06 5.18
C ILE A 40 6.72 -2.52 6.62
N ARG A 41 7.07 -3.78 6.92
CA ARG A 41 6.96 -4.35 8.26
C ARG A 41 7.84 -3.62 9.27
N LYS A 42 9.08 -3.30 8.87
CA LYS A 42 10.00 -2.56 9.72
C LYS A 42 9.53 -1.13 10.02
N VAL A 43 9.07 -0.38 9.02
CA VAL A 43 8.58 0.99 9.23
C VAL A 43 7.35 1.00 10.14
N ALA A 44 6.42 0.07 9.95
CA ALA A 44 5.26 -0.05 10.84
C ALA A 44 5.68 -0.40 12.28
N TRP A 45 6.69 -1.25 12.45
CA TRP A 45 7.23 -1.61 13.76
C TRP A 45 7.91 -0.42 14.45
N ASP A 46 8.79 0.28 13.73
CA ASP A 46 9.50 1.45 14.25
C ASP A 46 8.50 2.53 14.72
N PHE A 47 7.37 2.69 14.01
CA PHE A 47 6.30 3.59 14.40
C PHE A 47 5.60 3.19 15.71
N ILE A 48 5.25 1.91 15.90
CA ILE A 48 4.63 1.48 17.18
C ILE A 48 5.61 1.55 18.35
N GLU A 49 6.90 1.31 18.13
CA GLU A 49 7.94 1.49 19.14
C GLU A 49 8.08 2.97 19.55
N GLU A 50 8.12 3.89 18.58
CA GLU A 50 8.18 5.33 18.82
C GLU A 50 6.97 5.82 19.66
N LYS A 51 5.78 5.26 19.39
CA LYS A 51 4.56 5.58 20.14
C LYS A 51 4.46 4.88 21.49
N GLY A 52 5.34 3.94 21.80
CA GLY A 52 5.28 3.12 23.01
C GLY A 52 4.16 2.08 23.00
N TRP A 53 3.69 1.67 21.82
CA TRP A 53 2.63 0.69 21.60
C TRP A 53 3.15 -0.75 21.37
N GLY A 54 4.46 -0.94 21.30
CA GLY A 54 5.07 -2.27 21.07
C GLY A 54 4.86 -3.29 22.20
N GLY A 55 4.41 -2.87 23.39
CA GLY A 55 4.23 -3.73 24.56
C GLY A 55 3.20 -4.86 24.40
N SER A 56 2.28 -4.74 23.42
CA SER A 56 1.21 -5.72 23.18
C SER A 56 1.52 -6.74 22.07
N ALA A 57 2.71 -6.72 21.45
CA ALA A 57 3.08 -7.64 20.38
C ALA A 57 4.04 -8.75 20.88
N ILE A 58 3.77 -10.03 20.59
CA ILE A 58 4.65 -11.17 21.01
C ILE A 58 5.89 -11.26 20.13
N ALA A 59 5.74 -10.90 18.87
CA ALA A 59 6.65 -11.33 17.82
C ALA A 59 7.37 -10.14 17.16
N ASP A 60 8.61 -10.38 16.75
CA ASP A 60 9.43 -9.47 15.96
C ASP A 60 8.68 -9.05 14.67
N TRP A 61 8.96 -7.86 14.15
CA TRP A 61 8.29 -7.27 12.98
C TRP A 61 8.19 -8.22 11.77
N LYS A 62 9.09 -9.20 11.67
CA LYS A 62 9.13 -10.26 10.66
C LYS A 62 7.91 -11.19 10.64
N SER A 63 7.09 -11.22 11.68
CA SER A 63 5.85 -12.01 11.68
C SER A 63 4.63 -11.22 11.26
N ALA A 64 4.76 -9.91 11.04
CA ALA A 64 3.63 -9.07 10.67
C ALA A 64 3.02 -9.52 9.33
N ASP A 65 1.69 -9.51 9.28
CA ASP A 65 0.91 -9.75 8.06
C ASP A 65 0.71 -8.42 7.34
N VAL A 66 0.85 -8.43 6.01
CA VAL A 66 0.71 -7.24 5.17
C VAL A 66 -0.35 -7.51 4.11
N LYS A 67 -1.40 -6.69 4.11
CA LYS A 67 -2.54 -6.81 3.19
C LYS A 67 -2.87 -5.46 2.57
N LYS A 68 -3.36 -5.47 1.33
CA LYS A 68 -3.93 -4.26 0.72
C LYS A 68 -5.27 -3.92 1.39
N THR A 69 -5.56 -2.63 1.54
CA THR A 69 -6.84 -2.12 2.05
C THR A 69 -7.14 -0.73 1.49
N ILE A 70 -8.34 -0.22 1.76
CA ILE A 70 -8.70 1.17 1.48
C ILE A 70 -8.56 1.98 2.77
N ALA A 71 -7.87 3.10 2.70
CA ALA A 71 -7.79 4.06 3.80
C ALA A 71 -9.14 4.79 3.93
N ASP A 72 -10.01 4.29 4.80
CA ASP A 72 -11.33 4.86 5.07
C ASP A 72 -11.43 5.46 6.50
N ASN A 73 -12.63 5.86 6.88
CA ASN A 73 -12.91 6.53 8.15
C ASN A 73 -12.81 5.63 9.39
N SER A 74 -12.52 4.33 9.22
CA SER A 74 -12.22 3.44 10.35
C SER A 74 -10.80 3.64 10.90
N TYR A 75 -9.93 4.33 10.14
CA TYR A 75 -8.56 4.63 10.53
C TYR A 75 -8.39 6.10 10.94
N GLU A 76 -7.47 6.35 11.86
CA GLU A 76 -6.92 7.67 12.11
C GLU A 76 -5.84 7.97 11.06
N LEU A 77 -6.16 8.79 10.07
CA LEU A 77 -5.24 9.18 9.01
C LEU A 77 -4.34 10.34 9.47
N LEU A 78 -3.02 10.12 9.40
CA LEU A 78 -2.00 11.15 9.62
C LEU A 78 -1.92 12.11 8.42
N ASP A 79 -2.19 11.58 7.22
CA ASP A 79 -2.35 12.37 6.00
C ASP A 79 -3.72 12.07 5.35
N LYS A 80 -4.61 13.06 5.41
CA LYS A 80 -5.97 12.96 4.85
C LYS A 80 -6.00 12.86 3.33
N THR A 81 -4.92 13.18 2.63
CA THR A 81 -4.87 13.01 1.18
C THR A 81 -4.95 11.54 0.76
N TYR A 82 -4.77 10.59 1.69
CA TYR A 82 -4.92 9.16 1.45
C TYR A 82 -6.36 8.65 1.62
N GLU A 83 -7.32 9.47 2.06
CA GLU A 83 -8.72 9.05 2.18
C GLU A 83 -9.25 8.48 0.84
N GLY A 84 -9.78 7.26 0.89
CA GLY A 84 -10.30 6.51 -0.26
C GLY A 84 -9.24 5.88 -1.16
N LYS A 85 -7.93 5.96 -0.83
CA LYS A 85 -6.86 5.34 -1.62
C LYS A 85 -6.54 3.91 -1.16
N GLU A 86 -6.03 3.10 -2.10
CA GLU A 86 -5.45 1.78 -1.77
C GLU A 86 -4.09 1.98 -1.09
N VAL A 87 -3.91 1.32 0.06
CA VAL A 87 -2.70 1.37 0.89
C VAL A 87 -2.38 -0.03 1.44
N LEU A 88 -1.23 -0.19 2.09
CA LEU A 88 -0.87 -1.42 2.80
C LEU A 88 -1.25 -1.31 4.26
N ARG A 89 -1.93 -2.33 4.77
CA ARG A 89 -2.23 -2.54 6.18
C ARG A 89 -1.29 -3.58 6.75
N VAL A 90 -0.63 -3.23 7.85
CA VAL A 90 0.26 -4.09 8.62
C VAL A 90 -0.43 -4.44 9.94
N SER A 91 -0.50 -5.74 10.24
CA SER A 91 -1.03 -6.26 11.52
C SER A 91 0.02 -7.13 12.21
N PHE A 92 0.20 -6.90 13.51
CA PHE A 92 1.13 -7.65 14.36
C PHE A 92 0.39 -8.74 15.13
N ILE A 93 1.14 -9.74 15.62
CA ILE A 93 0.56 -10.83 16.42
C ILE A 93 0.47 -10.36 17.87
N ASP A 94 -0.75 -10.39 18.40
CA ASP A 94 -1.09 -10.02 19.77
C ASP A 94 -0.39 -10.93 20.78
N GLN A 95 -0.10 -10.40 21.98
CA GLN A 95 0.17 -11.29 23.10
C GLN A 95 -1.06 -12.01 23.62
N GLU A 96 -0.91 -13.28 23.95
CA GLU A 96 -1.94 -13.99 24.72
C GLU A 96 -2.21 -13.19 26.00
N ASP A 97 -3.48 -13.01 26.33
CA ASP A 97 -3.96 -12.29 27.52
C ASP A 97 -3.70 -10.76 27.57
N VAL A 98 -3.46 -10.09 26.44
CA VAL A 98 -3.49 -8.60 26.42
C VAL A 98 -4.91 -8.06 26.43
N VAL A 99 -5.13 -6.99 27.20
CA VAL A 99 -6.42 -6.28 27.24
C VAL A 99 -6.62 -5.39 26.02
N VAL A 100 -5.52 -4.91 25.42
CA VAL A 100 -5.52 -4.07 24.22
C VAL A 100 -4.47 -4.61 23.25
N GLY A 101 -4.92 -5.03 22.07
CA GLY A 101 -4.04 -5.52 21.01
C GLY A 101 -3.11 -4.43 20.44
N PRO A 102 -2.07 -4.81 19.68
CA PRO A 102 -1.30 -3.87 18.87
C PRO A 102 -2.20 -3.19 17.83
N PRO A 103 -1.93 -1.91 17.49
CA PRO A 103 -2.69 -1.21 16.46
C PRO A 103 -2.42 -1.80 15.08
N LEU A 104 -3.38 -1.60 14.17
CA LEU A 104 -3.18 -1.81 12.74
C LEU A 104 -2.53 -0.56 12.14
N ILE A 105 -1.48 -0.73 11.34
CA ILE A 105 -0.74 0.40 10.76
C ILE A 105 -0.99 0.48 9.26
N LEU A 106 -1.24 1.67 8.73
CA LEU A 106 -1.33 1.94 7.31
C LEU A 106 -0.03 2.53 6.79
N VAL A 107 0.47 1.96 5.69
CA VAL A 107 1.72 2.36 5.04
C VAL A 107 1.47 2.60 3.56
N ASP A 108 2.00 3.68 3.03
CA ASP A 108 2.02 3.95 1.60
C ASP A 108 2.99 2.97 0.89
N PRO A 109 2.52 2.14 -0.07
CA PRO A 109 3.38 1.20 -0.79
C PRO A 109 4.50 1.87 -1.61
N GLU A 110 4.32 3.12 -2.04
CA GLU A 110 5.28 3.80 -2.92
C GLU A 110 6.41 4.44 -2.12
N THR A 111 6.08 5.12 -1.02
CA THR A 111 7.04 5.87 -0.19
C THR A 111 7.53 5.07 1.02
N ASN A 112 6.80 4.02 1.42
CA ASN A 112 6.97 3.30 2.69
C ASN A 112 6.75 4.18 3.93
N GLU A 113 5.96 5.25 3.83
CA GLU A 113 5.65 6.13 4.97
C GLU A 113 4.38 5.67 5.70
N VAL A 114 4.33 5.86 7.02
CA VAL A 114 3.11 5.61 7.81
C VAL A 114 2.11 6.74 7.56
N ILE A 115 0.94 6.38 7.05
CA ILE A 115 -0.11 7.33 6.65
C ILE A 115 -1.34 7.30 7.56
N GLY A 116 -1.42 6.31 8.46
CA GLY A 116 -2.50 6.20 9.43
C GLY A 116 -2.40 4.95 10.30
N TYR A 117 -3.32 4.82 11.24
CA TYR A 117 -3.44 3.64 12.10
C TYR A 117 -4.87 3.44 12.58
N MET A 118 -5.18 2.23 13.04
CA MET A 118 -6.39 1.92 13.82
C MET A 118 -5.92 1.43 15.19
N PRO A 119 -6.36 2.05 16.30
CA PRO A 119 -6.04 1.57 17.64
C PRO A 119 -6.45 0.10 17.82
N GLY A 120 -5.69 -0.65 18.60
CA GLY A 120 -6.09 -2.00 19.00
C GLY A 120 -7.35 -1.98 19.87
N GLU A 121 -8.14 -3.05 19.77
CA GLU A 121 -9.29 -3.31 20.65
C GLU A 121 -8.84 -3.97 21.96
#